data_AF-A0AAU5DHI1-F1
#
_entry.id   AF-A0AAU5DHI1-F1
#
_cell.length_a   1.000
_cell.length_b   1.000
_cell.length_c   1.000
_cell.angle_alpha   90.00
_cell.angle_beta   90.00
_cell.angle_gamma   90.00
#
_symmetry.space_group_name_H-M   'P 1'
#
loop_
_entity.id
_entity.type
_entity.pdbx_description
1 polymer ?
#
loop_
_entity_poly.entity_id
_entity_poly.type
_entity_poly.pdbx_seq_one_letter_code
_entity_poly.pdbx_strand_id
1 'polypeptide(L)'
;MTTQHAPEQHTPAARRPQHAPHPQHAEDVPLVPQVARACTPGPIWRDSNVRTGPSLDSPIVQLLLPEDWVSYDADGWSEGDTVVEGEHPCGEITSSLWFRLAGGGWTSAVNFEPSAVEAIVPGGSHQAAPVTSGRAA
;
A
#
# COMPACT_ATOMS: atom_id res chain seq x y z
N MET A 1 -12.39 80.12 20.44
CA MET A 1 -11.85 80.53 19.13
C MET A 1 -11.56 79.26 18.35
N THR A 2 -12.25 79.09 17.23
CA THR A 2 -12.31 77.88 16.41
C THR A 2 -11.16 77.89 15.40
N THR A 3 -10.42 76.79 15.27
CA THR A 3 -9.61 76.49 14.09
C THR A 3 -9.74 75.01 13.73
N GLN A 4 -10.32 74.76 12.56
CA GLN A 4 -10.34 73.48 11.84
C GLN A 4 -8.94 73.14 11.33
N HIS A 5 -8.56 71.86 11.31
CA HIS A 5 -7.59 71.33 10.36
C HIS A 5 -8.01 69.93 9.89
N ALA A 6 -7.68 69.67 8.62
CA ALA A 6 -8.23 68.69 7.68
C ALA A 6 -8.00 67.20 8.01
N PRO A 7 -8.75 66.28 7.37
CA PRO A 7 -8.53 64.83 7.50
C PRO A 7 -7.40 64.35 6.58
N GLU A 8 -6.40 63.67 7.16
CA GLU A 8 -5.37 62.94 6.41
C GLU A 8 -5.92 61.61 5.87
N GLN A 9 -5.44 61.28 4.68
CA GLN A 9 -5.98 60.25 3.80
C GLN A 9 -5.58 58.84 4.22
N HIS A 10 -6.55 57.93 4.24
CA HIS A 10 -6.34 56.49 4.33
C HIS A 10 -5.69 55.95 3.06
N THR A 11 -4.48 55.39 3.20
CA THR A 11 -3.87 54.50 2.21
C THR A 11 -4.08 53.05 2.67
N PRO A 12 -4.90 52.21 2.02
CA PRO A 12 -4.95 50.79 2.34
C PRO A 12 -3.74 50.09 1.71
N ALA A 13 -2.86 49.58 2.57
CA ALA A 13 -1.75 48.73 2.18
C ALA A 13 -2.25 47.44 1.50
N ALA A 14 -1.54 47.11 0.42
CA ALA A 14 -1.62 45.94 -0.45
C ALA A 14 -2.23 44.66 0.16
N ARG A 15 -3.21 44.11 -0.58
CA ARG A 15 -3.70 42.73 -0.47
C ARG A 15 -2.52 41.74 -0.46
N ARG A 16 -2.37 40.96 0.61
CA ARG A 16 -1.65 39.69 0.55
C ARG A 16 -2.40 38.73 -0.38
N PRO A 17 -1.75 38.05 -1.34
CA PRO A 17 -2.40 37.01 -2.11
C PRO A 17 -2.83 35.89 -1.16
N GLN A 18 -4.12 35.56 -1.22
CA GLN A 18 -4.70 34.40 -0.56
C GLN A 18 -3.97 33.16 -1.08
N HIS A 19 -3.42 32.38 -0.15
CA HIS A 19 -2.94 31.03 -0.41
C HIS A 19 -4.08 30.27 -1.08
N ALA A 20 -3.91 29.91 -2.35
CA ALA A 20 -4.83 29.03 -3.02
C ALA A 20 -4.92 27.73 -2.21
N PRO A 21 -6.12 27.19 -1.90
CA PRO A 21 -6.20 25.81 -1.48
C PRO A 21 -5.68 24.97 -2.64
N HIS A 22 -4.62 24.19 -2.39
CA HIS A 22 -4.18 23.16 -3.32
C HIS A 22 -5.38 22.27 -3.66
N PRO A 23 -5.62 21.95 -4.95
CA PRO A 23 -6.70 21.06 -5.33
C PRO A 23 -6.45 19.69 -4.69
N GLN A 24 -7.45 19.25 -3.94
CA GLN A 24 -7.58 17.90 -3.42
C GLN A 24 -7.63 16.93 -4.60
N HIS A 25 -6.51 16.30 -4.92
CA HIS A 25 -6.45 15.09 -5.73
C HIS A 25 -5.57 14.09 -4.98
N ALA A 26 -6.07 13.61 -3.84
CA ALA A 26 -5.87 12.21 -3.50
C ALA A 26 -7.18 11.56 -3.91
N GLU A 27 -7.14 10.92 -5.06
CA GLU A 27 -8.26 10.21 -5.63
C GLU A 27 -8.75 9.20 -4.58
N ASP A 28 -9.97 9.41 -4.09
CA ASP A 28 -10.76 8.37 -3.42
C ASP A 28 -11.05 7.35 -4.52
N VAL A 29 -10.05 6.51 -4.82
CA VAL A 29 -10.24 5.34 -5.66
C VAL A 29 -11.26 4.52 -4.89
N PRO A 30 -12.49 4.34 -5.41
CA PRO A 30 -13.38 3.40 -4.78
C PRO A 30 -12.63 2.07 -4.77
N LEU A 31 -12.31 1.58 -3.57
CA LEU A 31 -11.94 0.19 -3.31
C LEU A 31 -13.10 -0.63 -3.87
N VAL A 32 -13.06 -0.92 -5.17
CA VAL A 32 -13.96 -1.89 -5.77
C VAL A 32 -13.71 -3.15 -4.95
N PRO A 33 -14.71 -3.67 -4.23
CA PRO A 33 -14.51 -4.88 -3.45
C PRO A 33 -14.28 -6.00 -4.46
N GLN A 34 -13.01 -6.26 -4.76
CA GLN A 34 -12.60 -7.44 -5.50
C GLN A 34 -13.11 -8.61 -4.67
N VAL A 35 -13.88 -9.49 -5.32
CA VAL A 35 -14.74 -10.47 -4.65
C VAL A 35 -13.89 -11.34 -3.73
N ALA A 36 -13.91 -11.02 -2.44
CA ALA A 36 -13.18 -11.74 -1.41
C ALA A 36 -13.69 -13.18 -1.39
N ARG A 37 -12.84 -14.10 -1.86
CA ARG A 37 -13.06 -15.52 -1.76
C ARG A 37 -12.08 -16.08 -0.76
N ALA A 38 -12.60 -16.83 0.20
CA ALA A 38 -11.77 -17.59 1.12
C ALA A 38 -10.78 -18.45 0.32
N CYS A 39 -9.51 -18.38 0.69
CA CYS A 39 -8.41 -19.04 0.01
C CYS A 39 -7.29 -19.36 0.99
N THR A 40 -6.35 -20.19 0.55
CA THR A 40 -5.19 -20.60 1.36
C THR A 40 -3.93 -20.31 0.54
N PRO A 41 -3.35 -19.09 0.63
CA PRO A 41 -2.14 -18.71 -0.10
C PRO A 41 -0.90 -19.56 0.22
N GLY A 42 -0.97 -20.39 1.25
CA GLY A 42 0.09 -21.33 1.61
C GLY A 42 0.97 -20.78 2.74
N PRO A 43 2.17 -21.34 2.92
CA PRO A 43 3.09 -20.88 3.94
C PRO A 43 3.70 -19.54 3.57
N ILE A 44 4.12 -18.83 4.61
CA ILE A 44 4.91 -17.63 4.50
C ILE A 44 6.38 -18.03 4.38
N TRP A 45 7.10 -17.49 3.39
CA TRP A 45 8.49 -17.85 3.11
C TRP A 45 9.52 -16.89 3.74
N ARG A 46 9.08 -15.72 4.22
CA ARG A 46 9.90 -14.72 4.93
C ARG A 46 9.16 -14.05 6.08
N ASP A 47 9.86 -13.36 6.96
CA ASP A 47 9.23 -12.54 8.00
C ASP A 47 8.16 -11.61 7.41
N SER A 48 6.94 -11.71 7.94
CA SER A 48 5.75 -11.08 7.40
C SER A 48 5.05 -10.22 8.44
N ASN A 49 4.92 -8.93 8.13
CA ASN A 49 4.17 -7.99 8.93
C ASN A 49 2.68 -8.06 8.62
N VAL A 50 1.88 -8.43 9.62
CA VAL A 50 0.43 -8.33 9.57
C VAL A 50 0.01 -6.96 10.06
N ARG A 51 -0.80 -6.27 9.27
CA ARG A 51 -1.19 -4.87 9.48
C ARG A 51 -2.69 -4.71 9.64
N THR A 52 -3.13 -3.58 10.18
CA THR A 52 -4.57 -3.26 10.32
C THR A 52 -5.28 -3.04 8.97
N GLY A 53 -4.54 -2.73 7.91
CA GLY A 53 -5.05 -2.46 6.57
C GLY A 53 -4.04 -2.84 5.48
N PRO A 54 -4.47 -2.91 4.20
CA PRO A 54 -3.64 -3.25 3.06
C PRO A 54 -2.75 -2.08 2.63
N SER A 55 -1.90 -1.59 3.54
CA SER A 55 -1.02 -0.45 3.31
C SER A 55 0.23 -0.54 4.16
N LEU A 56 1.36 -0.04 3.65
CA LEU A 56 2.63 0.04 4.36
C LEU A 56 2.61 1.06 5.52
N ASP A 57 1.69 2.02 5.48
CA ASP A 57 1.48 3.00 6.56
C ASP A 57 0.56 2.47 7.66
N SER A 58 -0.15 1.37 7.42
CA SER A 58 -1.02 0.76 8.43
C SER A 58 -0.21 0.16 9.59
N PRO A 59 -0.62 0.38 10.85
CA PRO A 59 0.05 -0.20 12.01
C PRO A 59 0.22 -1.71 11.91
N ILE A 60 1.41 -2.20 12.29
CA ILE A 60 1.70 -3.62 12.42
C ILE A 60 1.07 -4.14 13.71
N VAL A 61 0.27 -5.20 13.61
CA VAL A 61 -0.42 -5.83 14.73
C VAL A 61 0.19 -7.17 15.12
N GLN A 62 0.91 -7.82 14.20
CA GLN A 62 1.55 -9.11 14.42
C GLN A 62 2.72 -9.30 13.44
N LEU A 63 3.74 -10.02 13.87
CA LEU A 63 4.82 -10.54 13.03
C LEU A 63 4.64 -12.05 12.89
N LEU A 64 4.64 -12.55 11.66
CA LEU A 64 4.64 -13.97 11.33
C LEU A 64 6.01 -14.35 10.81
N LEU A 65 6.53 -15.48 11.26
CA LEU A 65 7.84 -16.00 10.84
C LEU A 65 7.64 -17.13 9.81
N PRO A 66 8.66 -17.42 8.99
CA PRO A 66 8.61 -18.51 8.02
C PRO A 66 8.42 -19.85 8.71
N GLU A 67 7.39 -20.57 8.29
CA GLU A 67 7.11 -21.93 8.75
C GLU A 67 6.54 -22.74 7.59
N ASP A 68 7.38 -23.56 6.94
CA ASP A 68 7.05 -24.29 5.71
C ASP A 68 5.85 -25.25 5.84
N TRP A 69 5.49 -25.63 7.07
CA TRP A 69 4.38 -26.53 7.39
C TRP A 69 3.09 -25.80 7.80
N VAL A 70 3.10 -24.47 7.95
CA VAL A 70 1.92 -23.69 8.34
C VAL A 70 1.35 -22.99 7.13
N SER A 71 0.18 -23.43 6.68
CA SER A 71 -0.62 -22.70 5.70
C SER A 71 -1.52 -21.69 6.40
N TYR A 72 -1.60 -20.48 5.85
CA TYR A 72 -2.50 -19.45 6.36
C TYR A 72 -3.79 -19.43 5.56
N ASP A 73 -4.93 -19.44 6.26
CA ASP A 73 -6.23 -19.17 5.65
C ASP A 73 -6.45 -17.66 5.56
N ALA A 74 -6.98 -17.24 4.41
CA ALA A 74 -7.35 -15.87 4.14
C ALA A 74 -8.85 -15.79 3.80
N ASP A 75 -9.54 -14.80 4.37
CA ASP A 75 -10.94 -14.50 4.05
C ASP A 75 -11.09 -13.95 2.63
N GLY A 76 -10.00 -13.40 2.08
CA GLY A 76 -9.92 -12.87 0.74
C GLY A 76 -8.69 -11.99 0.58
N TRP A 77 -8.72 -11.16 -0.46
CA TRP A 77 -7.63 -10.26 -0.81
C TRP A 77 -8.17 -8.94 -1.35
N SER A 78 -7.30 -7.93 -1.40
CA SER A 78 -7.58 -6.62 -1.96
C SER A 78 -6.31 -6.01 -2.54
N GLU A 79 -6.46 -4.99 -3.37
CA GLU A 79 -5.34 -4.16 -3.78
C GLU A 79 -5.03 -3.12 -2.70
N GLY A 80 -3.75 -2.79 -2.57
CA GLY A 80 -3.23 -1.83 -1.62
C GLY A 80 -1.89 -1.29 -2.08
N ASP A 81 -1.05 -0.86 -1.14
CA ASP A 81 0.29 -0.36 -1.47
C ASP A 81 1.12 -1.46 -2.15
N THR A 82 1.83 -1.11 -3.22
CA THR A 82 2.75 -2.01 -3.90
C THR A 82 3.95 -2.31 -3.02
N VAL A 83 4.24 -3.59 -2.84
CA VAL A 83 5.43 -4.08 -2.16
C VAL A 83 6.35 -4.73 -3.18
N VAL A 84 7.64 -4.45 -3.05
CA VAL A 84 8.70 -5.05 -3.88
C VAL A 84 9.63 -5.82 -2.96
N GLU A 85 9.94 -7.04 -3.34
CA GLU A 85 10.74 -7.98 -2.57
C GLU A 85 11.82 -8.60 -3.43
N GLY A 86 13.09 -8.38 -3.09
CA GLY A 86 14.24 -8.76 -3.92
C GLY A 86 14.98 -10.03 -3.49
N GLU A 87 14.66 -10.59 -2.32
CA GLU A 87 15.42 -11.68 -1.71
C GLU A 87 14.88 -13.08 -2.06
N HIS A 88 13.78 -13.16 -2.81
CA HIS A 88 13.19 -14.45 -3.17
C HIS A 88 14.06 -15.22 -4.19
N PRO A 89 14.20 -16.56 -4.09
CA PRO A 89 15.04 -17.34 -5.01
C PRO A 89 14.65 -17.25 -6.50
N CYS A 90 13.40 -16.94 -6.82
CA CYS A 90 12.96 -16.74 -8.20
C CYS A 90 13.29 -15.34 -8.77
N GLY A 91 13.76 -14.43 -7.93
CA GLY A 91 14.09 -13.04 -8.25
C GLY A 91 13.16 -12.05 -7.56
N GLU A 92 13.05 -10.85 -8.13
CA GLU A 92 12.26 -9.77 -7.54
C GLU A 92 10.76 -10.04 -7.69
N ILE A 93 10.00 -10.00 -6.60
CA ILE A 93 8.55 -10.10 -6.58
C ILE A 93 7.97 -8.72 -6.33
N THR A 94 7.13 -8.23 -7.23
CA THR A 94 6.35 -7.00 -7.04
C THR A 94 4.88 -7.33 -6.91
N SER A 95 4.21 -6.82 -5.88
CA SER A 95 2.77 -7.00 -5.74
C SER A 95 2.05 -5.89 -5.02
N SER A 96 0.93 -5.44 -5.57
CA SER A 96 -0.06 -4.61 -4.87
C SER A 96 -1.17 -5.44 -4.21
N LEU A 97 -1.10 -6.77 -4.24
CA LEU A 97 -2.09 -7.64 -3.61
C LEU A 97 -1.79 -7.81 -2.12
N TRP A 98 -2.85 -7.78 -1.33
CA TRP A 98 -2.83 -8.01 0.11
C TRP A 98 -3.89 -9.03 0.51
N PHE A 99 -3.50 -10.04 1.28
CA PHE A 99 -4.41 -11.04 1.83
C PHE A 99 -4.88 -10.63 3.22
N ARG A 100 -6.19 -10.75 3.46
CA ARG A 100 -6.79 -10.63 4.79
C ARG A 100 -6.79 -12.00 5.44
N LEU A 101 -5.99 -12.19 6.48
CA LEU A 101 -5.90 -13.47 7.18
C LEU A 101 -7.18 -13.72 7.99
N ALA A 102 -7.59 -14.98 8.11
CA ALA A 102 -8.77 -15.38 8.89
C ALA A 102 -8.61 -15.05 10.39
N GLY A 103 -7.37 -15.00 10.88
CA GLY A 103 -7.02 -14.50 12.23
C GLY A 103 -7.13 -12.98 12.40
N GLY A 104 -7.46 -12.25 11.32
CA GLY A 104 -7.48 -10.80 11.25
C GLY A 104 -6.18 -10.20 10.70
N GLY A 105 -6.30 -8.95 10.25
CA GLY A 105 -5.19 -8.19 9.68
C GLY A 105 -4.85 -8.57 8.24
N TRP A 106 -3.91 -7.82 7.68
CA TRP A 106 -3.52 -7.85 6.27
C TRP A 106 -2.03 -8.11 6.12
N THR A 107 -1.68 -8.98 5.19
CA THR A 107 -0.28 -9.22 4.78
C THR A 107 -0.15 -9.03 3.28
N SER A 108 0.98 -8.51 2.82
CA SER A 108 1.26 -8.42 1.40
C SER A 108 1.41 -9.82 0.79
N ALA A 109 0.97 -9.97 -0.46
CA ALA A 109 1.08 -11.20 -1.22
C ALA A 109 2.53 -11.60 -1.52
N VAL A 110 3.48 -10.65 -1.48
CA VAL A 110 4.92 -10.97 -1.69
C VAL A 110 5.46 -11.93 -0.63
N ASN A 111 4.80 -12.06 0.52
CA ASN A 111 5.21 -12.95 1.61
C ASN A 111 4.83 -14.42 1.37
N PHE A 112 4.12 -14.72 0.29
CA PHE A 112 3.72 -16.07 -0.11
C PHE A 112 4.41 -16.49 -1.40
N GLU A 113 4.43 -17.79 -1.67
CA GLU A 113 4.99 -18.35 -2.90
C GLU A 113 4.25 -17.82 -4.14
N PRO A 114 4.95 -17.21 -5.13
CA PRO A 114 4.31 -16.60 -6.29
C PRO A 114 3.37 -17.53 -7.05
N SER A 115 3.78 -18.80 -7.21
CA SER A 115 2.97 -19.80 -7.89
C SER A 115 1.63 -20.10 -7.18
N ALA A 116 1.62 -20.05 -5.84
CA ALA A 116 0.40 -20.24 -5.06
C ALA A 116 -0.52 -19.00 -5.17
N VAL A 117 0.06 -17.80 -5.16
CA VAL A 117 -0.68 -16.54 -5.35
C VAL A 117 -1.31 -16.49 -6.75
N GLU A 118 -0.56 -16.84 -7.80
CA GLU A 118 -1.06 -16.88 -9.18
C GLU A 118 -2.22 -17.88 -9.37
N ALA A 119 -2.19 -19.02 -8.66
CA ALA A 119 -3.27 -20.00 -8.68
C ALA A 119 -4.57 -19.47 -8.04
N ILE A 120 -4.47 -18.54 -7.09
CA ILE A 120 -5.61 -17.91 -6.40
C ILE A 120 -6.11 -16.69 -7.17
N VAL A 121 -5.20 -15.88 -7.71
CA VAL A 121 -5.50 -14.64 -8.43
C VAL A 121 -4.86 -14.66 -9.83
N PRO A 122 -5.46 -15.36 -10.79
CA PRO A 122 -4.92 -15.44 -12.14
C PRO A 122 -4.89 -14.07 -12.81
N GLY A 123 -3.71 -13.65 -13.30
CA GLY A 123 -3.54 -12.37 -13.99
C GLY A 123 -3.58 -11.13 -13.08
N GLY A 124 -3.46 -11.31 -11.77
CA GLY A 124 -3.36 -10.21 -10.82
C GLY A 124 -2.04 -9.44 -10.92
N SER A 125 -1.98 -8.31 -10.22
CA SER A 125 -0.84 -7.40 -10.07
C SER A 125 0.28 -7.97 -9.18
N HIS A 126 0.50 -9.28 -9.22
CA HIS A 126 1.58 -10.00 -8.54
C HIS A 126 2.50 -10.61 -9.59
N GLN A 127 3.76 -10.16 -9.65
CA GLN A 127 4.69 -10.58 -10.68
C GLN A 127 6.07 -10.87 -10.08
N ALA A 128 6.60 -12.06 -10.38
CA ALA A 128 8.00 -12.38 -10.16
C ALA A 128 8.80 -12.12 -11.44
N ALA A 129 9.87 -11.33 -11.33
CA ALA A 129 10.85 -11.16 -12.40
C ALA A 129 12.00 -12.17 -12.21
N PRO A 130 12.37 -12.93 -13.25
CA PRO A 130 13.45 -13.90 -13.14
C PRO A 130 14.77 -13.21 -12.80
N VAL A 131 15.56 -13.80 -11.89
CA VAL A 131 16.95 -13.38 -11.65
C VAL A 131 17.71 -13.41 -12.98
N THR A 132 18.08 -12.24 -13.48
CA THR A 132 18.98 -12.14 -14.63
C THR A 132 20.37 -12.56 -14.15
N SER A 133 20.64 -13.86 -14.19
CA SER A 133 21.99 -14.37 -14.06
C SER A 133 22.82 -13.80 -15.20
N GLY A 134 23.61 -12.76 -14.90
CA GLY A 134 24.68 -12.30 -15.75
C GLY A 134 25.60 -13.48 -16.00
N ARG A 135 25.47 -14.08 -17.20
CA ARG A 135 26.41 -15.07 -17.71
C ARG A 135 27.76 -14.37 -17.84
N ALA A 136 28.61 -14.53 -16.84
CA ALA A 136 30.02 -14.17 -16.95
C ALA A 136 30.64 -15.06 -18.04
N ALA A 137 31.36 -14.40 -18.96
CA ALA A 137 31.99 -14.98 -20.14
C ALA A 137 33.12 -15.97 -19.80
#